data_AF-A0A9W4JEK7-F1
#
_entry.id   AF-A0A9W4JEK7-F1
#
_cell.length_a   1.000
_cell.length_b   1.000
_cell.length_c   1.000
_cell.angle_alpha   90.00
_cell.angle_beta   90.00
_cell.angle_gamma   90.00
#
_symmetry.space_group_name_H-M   'P 1'
#
loop_
_entity.id
_entity.type
_entity.pdbx_description
1 polymer ?
#
loop_
_entity_poly.entity_id
_entity_poly.type
_entity_poly.pdbx_seq_one_letter_code
_entity_poly.pdbx_strand_id
1 'polypeptide(L)'
;MSQMVHILVFLAFLGLLGVNALTDSTSKCHFHATEKPRIFLLSNIDNEPDDAQSLVRLLLYSNEFQIEGLVATTSFWLNDTTRPDHIEDIVMGYGKSLDNLKVHASGWPEPSHLLSLVKSGSTLYGMDGVGEGHNSEGSDLLIDAVDSSDEPLWIPVWGGANTLAQALWQVNASRSDIDHFISKLRVYSISDQDNAGPWIRRHWPGLFLYR
;
A
#
# COMPACT_ATOMS: atom_id res chain seq x y z
N MET A 1 -11.62 89.15 -11.22
CA MET A 1 -11.55 89.32 -9.75
C MET A 1 -12.78 88.65 -9.16
N SER A 2 -12.59 87.62 -8.34
CA SER A 2 -13.62 86.89 -7.59
C SER A 2 -14.70 86.23 -8.47
N GLN A 3 -14.61 84.96 -8.89
CA GLN A 3 -14.81 83.78 -8.03
C GLN A 3 -14.14 82.53 -8.67
N MET A 4 -12.83 82.56 -8.86
CA MET A 4 -12.02 81.43 -9.37
C MET A 4 -11.16 80.84 -8.24
N VAL A 5 -11.73 80.22 -7.20
CA VAL A 5 -10.88 79.49 -6.20
C VAL A 5 -11.54 78.23 -5.60
N HIS A 6 -12.79 77.86 -5.89
CA HIS A 6 -13.40 76.66 -5.26
C HIS A 6 -13.64 75.47 -6.21
N ILE A 7 -13.21 75.59 -7.46
CA ILE A 7 -13.23 74.51 -8.46
C ILE A 7 -11.81 73.98 -8.64
N LEU A 8 -11.19 73.43 -7.58
CA LEU A 8 -9.87 72.79 -7.72
C LEU A 8 -9.48 71.81 -6.60
N VAL A 9 -10.41 71.40 -5.72
CA VAL A 9 -10.12 70.36 -4.71
C VAL A 9 -11.03 69.12 -4.84
N PHE A 10 -12.06 69.17 -5.69
CA PHE A 10 -13.00 68.04 -5.87
C PHE A 10 -12.74 67.16 -7.11
N LEU A 11 -11.64 67.38 -7.83
CA LEU A 11 -11.26 66.63 -9.04
C LEU A 11 -9.86 66.00 -8.93
N ALA A 12 -9.46 65.59 -7.73
CA ALA A 12 -8.22 64.81 -7.51
C ALA A 12 -8.48 63.41 -6.92
N PHE A 13 -9.75 62.97 -6.84
CA PHE A 13 -10.14 61.66 -6.29
C PHE A 13 -10.99 60.80 -7.23
N LEU A 14 -10.92 61.06 -8.55
CA LEU A 14 -11.66 60.30 -9.57
C LEU A 14 -10.75 59.79 -10.70
N GLY A 15 -9.50 59.45 -10.37
CA GLY A 15 -8.51 58.94 -11.33
C GLY A 15 -7.81 57.65 -10.89
N LEU A 16 -8.36 56.90 -9.93
CA LEU A 16 -7.81 55.63 -9.45
C LEU A 16 -8.89 54.55 -9.33
N LEU A 17 -9.72 54.41 -10.37
CA LEU A 17 -10.63 53.29 -10.50
C LEU A 17 -10.36 52.60 -11.83
N GLY A 18 -9.82 51.38 -11.75
CA GLY A 18 -10.00 50.40 -12.82
C GLY A 18 -8.84 50.22 -13.79
N VAL A 19 -7.62 49.97 -13.29
CA VAL A 19 -6.79 48.94 -13.93
C VAL A 19 -6.88 47.73 -13.01
N ASN A 20 -7.98 47.00 -13.12
CA ASN A 20 -7.98 45.60 -12.68
C ASN A 20 -6.93 44.93 -13.57
N ALA A 21 -5.74 44.72 -13.01
CA ALA A 21 -4.85 43.71 -13.53
C ALA A 21 -5.70 42.44 -13.57
N LEU A 22 -6.11 42.05 -14.78
CA LEU A 22 -6.50 40.67 -15.06
C LEU A 22 -5.23 39.88 -14.78
N THR A 23 -5.04 39.52 -13.51
CA THR A 23 -4.15 38.41 -13.18
C THR A 23 -4.77 37.24 -13.90
N ASP A 24 -4.14 36.89 -15.01
CA ASP A 24 -4.41 35.69 -15.77
C ASP A 24 -4.25 34.54 -14.78
N SER A 25 -5.36 34.15 -14.15
CA SER A 25 -5.48 32.94 -13.36
C SER A 25 -5.48 31.80 -14.35
N THR A 26 -4.33 31.61 -15.00
CA THR A 26 -3.96 30.33 -15.56
C THR A 26 -3.90 29.40 -14.36
N SER A 27 -5.03 28.77 -14.06
CA SER A 27 -5.09 27.63 -13.18
C SER A 27 -4.19 26.60 -13.82
N LYS A 28 -2.90 26.60 -13.44
CA LYS A 28 -1.94 25.63 -13.93
C LYS A 28 -2.52 24.28 -13.54
N CYS A 29 -2.89 23.48 -14.53
CA CYS A 29 -3.25 22.10 -14.29
C CYS A 29 -2.00 21.45 -13.69
N HIS A 30 -2.01 21.27 -12.37
CA HIS A 30 -0.98 20.51 -11.69
C HIS A 30 -1.30 19.05 -11.98
N PHE A 31 -0.51 18.44 -12.86
CA PHE A 31 -0.48 17.00 -12.97
C PHE A 31 0.04 16.46 -11.64
N HIS A 32 -0.87 16.04 -10.77
CA HIS A 32 -0.50 15.19 -9.66
C HIS A 32 -0.15 13.85 -10.30
N ALA A 33 1.13 13.49 -10.29
CA ALA A 33 1.49 12.12 -10.58
C ALA A 33 0.69 11.25 -9.61
N THR A 34 -0.18 10.40 -10.13
CA THR A 34 -0.85 9.39 -9.31
C THR A 34 0.26 8.57 -8.66
N GLU A 35 0.35 8.63 -7.34
CA GLU A 35 1.27 7.79 -6.60
C GLU A 35 0.93 6.33 -6.88
N LYS A 36 1.97 5.50 -7.06
CA LYS A 36 1.78 4.09 -7.36
C LYS A 36 1.04 3.45 -6.18
N PRO A 37 -0.01 2.65 -6.42
CA PRO A 37 -0.66 1.93 -5.34
C PRO A 37 0.34 1.07 -4.57
N ARG A 38 0.30 1.19 -3.24
CA ARG A 38 1.14 0.42 -2.32
C ARG A 38 0.53 -0.96 -2.15
N ILE A 39 1.35 -2.00 -2.26
CA ILE A 39 0.91 -3.39 -2.16
C ILE A 39 1.77 -4.21 -1.20
N PHE A 40 1.11 -5.05 -0.41
CA PHE A 40 1.72 -6.00 0.50
C PHE A 40 1.09 -7.38 0.28
N LEU A 41 1.83 -8.29 -0.34
CA LEU A 41 1.30 -9.59 -0.73
C LEU A 41 1.45 -10.61 0.41
N LEU A 42 0.37 -11.33 0.71
CA LEU A 42 0.39 -12.57 1.51
C LEU A 42 0.08 -13.76 0.61
N SER A 43 0.97 -14.74 0.53
CA SER A 43 0.84 -15.88 -0.39
C SER A 43 1.27 -17.19 0.26
N ASN A 44 0.50 -18.26 0.05
CA ASN A 44 0.88 -19.63 0.45
C ASN A 44 1.61 -20.36 -0.68
N ILE A 45 2.54 -19.64 -1.32
CA ILE A 45 3.34 -20.12 -2.44
C ILE A 45 3.90 -21.52 -2.18
N ASP A 46 4.05 -22.32 -3.24
CA ASP A 46 4.41 -23.77 -3.27
C ASP A 46 3.22 -24.73 -3.14
N ASN A 47 2.05 -24.30 -2.63
CA ASN A 47 0.88 -25.17 -2.56
C ASN A 47 0.37 -25.62 -3.95
N GLU A 48 0.12 -24.64 -4.81
CA GLU A 48 -0.38 -24.80 -6.18
C GLU A 48 0.42 -23.88 -7.12
N PRO A 49 0.46 -24.18 -8.43
CA PRO A 49 1.29 -23.41 -9.37
C PRO A 49 0.77 -21.99 -9.63
N ASP A 50 -0.45 -21.66 -9.23
CA ASP A 50 -1.12 -20.39 -9.53
C ASP A 50 -0.55 -19.20 -8.73
N ASP A 51 -0.15 -19.37 -7.48
CA ASP A 51 0.54 -18.34 -6.70
C ASP A 51 1.87 -17.95 -7.36
N ALA A 52 2.64 -18.94 -7.85
CA ALA A 52 3.88 -18.70 -8.58
C ALA A 52 3.62 -17.96 -9.91
N GLN A 53 2.61 -18.38 -10.67
CA GLN A 53 2.22 -17.73 -11.93
C GLN A 53 1.74 -16.28 -11.70
N SER A 54 0.95 -16.07 -10.64
CA SER A 54 0.44 -14.77 -10.25
C SER A 54 1.55 -13.84 -9.78
N LEU A 55 2.55 -14.36 -9.05
CA LEU A 55 3.72 -13.59 -8.67
C LEU A 55 4.56 -13.19 -9.88
N VAL A 56 4.79 -14.10 -10.84
CA VAL A 56 5.45 -13.75 -12.11
C VAL A 56 4.71 -12.60 -12.80
N ARG A 57 3.38 -12.69 -12.91
CA ARG A 57 2.57 -11.61 -13.49
C ARG A 57 2.71 -10.31 -12.69
N LEU A 58 2.65 -10.35 -11.36
CA LEU A 58 2.81 -9.18 -10.52
C LEU A 58 4.17 -8.49 -10.78
N LEU A 59 5.26 -9.26 -10.82
CA LEU A 59 6.60 -8.72 -11.04
C LEU A 59 6.76 -8.09 -12.43
N LEU A 60 6.11 -8.63 -13.46
CA LEU A 60 6.10 -8.01 -14.79
C LEU A 60 5.38 -6.65 -14.82
N TYR A 61 4.46 -6.39 -13.89
CA TYR A 61 3.76 -5.11 -13.74
C TYR A 61 4.25 -4.29 -12.54
N SER A 62 5.35 -4.70 -11.89
CA SER A 62 5.83 -4.04 -10.67
C SER A 62 6.31 -2.60 -10.88
N ASN A 63 6.47 -2.15 -12.11
CA ASN A 63 6.66 -0.73 -12.42
C ASN A 63 5.42 0.13 -12.15
N GLU A 64 4.24 -0.45 -12.04
CA GLU A 64 2.98 0.26 -11.75
C GLU A 64 2.62 0.27 -10.25
N PHE A 65 3.38 -0.45 -9.43
CA PHE A 65 3.10 -0.61 -7.99
C PHE A 65 4.29 -0.21 -7.13
N GLN A 66 4.00 0.12 -5.87
CA GLN A 66 4.99 0.17 -4.81
C GLN A 66 4.83 -1.09 -3.97
N ILE A 67 5.69 -2.09 -4.21
CA ILE A 67 5.70 -3.33 -3.42
C ILE A 67 6.39 -3.04 -2.09
N GLU A 68 5.73 -3.39 -0.99
CA GLU A 68 6.24 -3.19 0.37
C GLU A 68 6.34 -4.48 1.19
N GLY A 69 5.88 -5.59 0.62
CA GLY A 69 6.02 -6.91 1.22
C GLY A 69 5.66 -8.02 0.27
N LEU A 70 6.45 -9.09 0.30
CA LEU A 70 6.18 -10.35 -0.38
C LEU A 70 6.30 -11.47 0.65
N VAL A 71 5.21 -11.77 1.36
CA VAL A 71 5.25 -12.60 2.57
C VAL A 71 4.65 -13.97 2.32
N ALA A 72 5.44 -15.00 2.59
CA ALA A 72 4.97 -16.38 2.62
C ALA A 72 4.11 -16.62 3.87
N THR A 73 2.92 -17.21 3.71
CA THR A 73 1.98 -17.53 4.79
C THR A 73 1.49 -18.97 4.65
N THR A 74 0.82 -19.49 5.68
CA THR A 74 0.11 -20.77 5.63
C THR A 74 -1.27 -20.62 4.97
N SER A 75 -1.93 -21.74 4.68
CA SER A 75 -3.33 -21.79 4.26
C SER A 75 -3.93 -23.15 4.63
N PHE A 76 -5.19 -23.41 4.27
CA PHE A 76 -5.83 -24.72 4.42
C PHE A 76 -5.07 -25.82 3.66
N TRP A 77 -4.46 -25.47 2.53
CA TRP A 77 -3.78 -26.40 1.64
C TRP A 77 -2.27 -26.53 1.94
N LEU A 78 -1.68 -25.54 2.63
CA LEU A 78 -0.30 -25.54 3.12
C LEU A 78 -0.27 -25.04 4.57
N ASN A 79 -0.59 -25.90 5.53
CA ASN A 79 -1.02 -25.49 6.88
C ASN A 79 0.04 -25.54 7.99
N ASP A 80 1.24 -26.05 7.71
CA ASP A 80 2.28 -26.31 8.71
C ASP A 80 3.68 -25.76 8.33
N THR A 81 3.77 -25.03 7.22
CA THR A 81 5.03 -24.48 6.72
C THR A 81 4.81 -23.24 5.84
N THR A 82 5.91 -22.58 5.51
CA THR A 82 5.97 -21.39 4.65
C THR A 82 7.17 -21.52 3.70
N ARG A 83 7.05 -21.02 2.47
CA ARG A 83 8.09 -21.18 1.43
C ARG A 83 8.57 -19.85 0.83
N PRO A 84 9.18 -18.96 1.62
CA PRO A 84 9.73 -17.70 1.10
C PRO A 84 10.83 -17.93 0.04
N ASP A 85 11.52 -19.07 0.09
CA ASP A 85 12.53 -19.48 -0.90
C ASP A 85 11.95 -19.54 -2.33
N HIS A 86 10.67 -19.89 -2.49
CA HIS A 86 10.00 -19.88 -3.81
C HIS A 86 9.73 -18.47 -4.33
N ILE A 87 9.42 -17.53 -3.43
CA ILE A 87 9.30 -16.11 -3.77
C ILE A 87 10.66 -15.59 -4.23
N GLU A 88 11.73 -15.91 -3.51
CA GLU A 88 13.11 -15.54 -3.85
C GLU A 88 13.52 -16.06 -5.22
N ASP A 89 13.26 -17.34 -5.50
CA ASP A 89 13.56 -17.97 -6.80
C ASP A 89 12.87 -17.24 -7.96
N ILE A 90 11.60 -16.87 -7.78
CA ILE A 90 10.84 -16.12 -8.79
C ILE A 90 11.37 -14.69 -8.95
N VAL A 91 11.73 -14.01 -7.86
CA VAL A 91 12.35 -12.68 -7.92
C VAL A 91 13.71 -12.73 -8.64
N MET A 92 14.53 -13.75 -8.38
CA MET A 92 15.77 -13.98 -9.11
C MET A 92 15.52 -14.27 -10.59
N GLY A 93 14.47 -15.03 -10.92
CA GLY A 93 14.01 -15.25 -12.29
C GLY A 93 13.61 -13.96 -13.01
N TYR A 94 12.82 -13.11 -12.34
CA TYR A 94 12.46 -11.77 -12.81
C TYR A 94 13.71 -10.92 -13.10
N GLY A 95 14.70 -10.95 -12.22
CA GLY A 95 15.95 -10.19 -12.38
C GLY A 95 16.70 -10.50 -13.69
N LYS A 96 16.62 -11.75 -14.19
CA LYS A 96 17.21 -12.14 -15.49
C LYS A 96 16.52 -11.49 -16.68
N SER A 97 15.30 -11.00 -16.51
CA SER A 97 14.49 -10.36 -17.56
C SER A 97 14.44 -8.83 -17.42
N LEU A 98 14.99 -8.27 -16.33
CA LEU A 98 14.85 -6.85 -15.99
C LEU A 98 15.40 -5.90 -17.07
N ASP A 99 16.55 -6.22 -17.65
CA ASP A 99 17.14 -5.39 -18.71
C ASP A 99 16.24 -5.31 -19.94
N ASN A 100 15.54 -6.41 -20.28
CA ASN A 100 14.58 -6.41 -21.38
C ASN A 100 13.34 -5.58 -21.03
N LEU A 101 12.82 -5.68 -19.81
CA LEU A 101 11.66 -4.89 -19.35
C LEU A 101 11.95 -3.38 -19.41
N LYS A 102 13.16 -2.98 -19.00
CA LYS A 102 13.59 -1.57 -18.99
C LYS A 102 13.69 -0.94 -20.38
N VAL A 103 13.70 -1.73 -21.46
CA VAL A 103 13.59 -1.21 -22.84
C VAL A 103 12.17 -0.73 -23.14
N HIS A 104 11.16 -1.28 -22.47
CA HIS A 104 9.74 -0.99 -22.75
C HIS A 104 9.18 0.16 -21.91
N ALA A 105 9.62 0.30 -20.66
CA ALA A 105 9.30 1.45 -19.81
C ALA A 105 10.28 1.54 -18.62
N SER A 106 10.14 2.57 -17.79
CA SER A 106 10.93 2.76 -16.56
C SER A 106 10.16 2.37 -15.31
N GLY A 107 10.86 2.25 -14.18
CA GLY A 107 10.26 2.22 -12.85
C GLY A 107 10.05 0.83 -12.26
N TRP A 108 10.54 -0.22 -12.93
CA TRP A 108 10.68 -1.56 -12.35
C TRP A 108 11.67 -1.54 -11.17
N PRO A 109 11.34 -2.19 -10.04
CA PRO A 109 12.23 -2.30 -8.89
C PRO A 109 13.41 -3.24 -9.18
N GLU A 110 14.55 -2.95 -8.54
CA GLU A 110 15.70 -3.85 -8.58
C GLU A 110 15.41 -5.16 -7.83
N PRO A 111 15.94 -6.32 -8.27
CA PRO A 111 15.68 -7.59 -7.61
C PRO A 111 16.17 -7.60 -6.16
N SER A 112 17.28 -6.91 -5.86
CA SER A 112 17.80 -6.79 -4.50
C SER A 112 16.83 -6.07 -3.55
N HIS A 113 16.11 -5.08 -4.05
CA HIS A 113 15.06 -4.41 -3.28
C HIS A 113 13.89 -5.37 -3.01
N LEU A 114 13.40 -6.06 -4.04
CA LEU A 114 12.32 -7.04 -3.86
C LEU A 114 12.70 -8.16 -2.90
N LEU A 115 13.92 -8.70 -3.01
CA LEU A 115 14.44 -9.73 -2.09
C LEU A 115 14.46 -9.25 -0.63
N SER A 116 14.77 -7.96 -0.39
CA SER A 116 14.74 -7.40 0.97
C SER A 116 13.34 -7.36 1.60
N LEU A 117 12.29 -7.42 0.77
CA LEU A 117 10.88 -7.42 1.17
C LEU A 117 10.30 -8.84 1.30
N VAL A 118 11.08 -9.88 0.98
CA VAL A 118 10.64 -11.27 1.14
C VAL A 118 10.79 -11.66 2.60
N LYS A 119 9.68 -12.08 3.21
CA LYS A 119 9.61 -12.51 4.61
C LYS A 119 8.71 -13.72 4.78
N SER A 120 8.78 -14.31 5.96
CA SER A 120 7.84 -15.35 6.36
C SER A 120 6.90 -14.88 7.46
N GLY A 121 5.63 -15.29 7.35
CA GLY A 121 4.64 -15.22 8.40
C GLY A 121 4.78 -16.39 9.38
N SER A 122 3.71 -16.66 10.14
CA SER A 122 3.65 -17.82 11.02
C SER A 122 3.55 -19.12 10.24
N THR A 123 4.29 -20.15 10.66
CA THR A 123 4.17 -21.53 10.13
C THR A 123 3.00 -22.29 10.74
N LEU A 124 2.27 -21.69 11.68
CA LEU A 124 1.07 -22.28 12.26
C LEU A 124 -0.17 -21.88 11.44
N TYR A 125 -1.16 -22.77 11.40
CA TYR A 125 -2.38 -22.54 10.63
C TYR A 125 -3.29 -21.48 11.27
N GLY A 126 -3.65 -20.46 10.48
CA GLY A 126 -4.70 -19.51 10.86
C GLY A 126 -4.48 -18.88 12.22
N MET A 127 -5.53 -18.87 13.05
CA MET A 127 -5.54 -18.30 14.40
C MET A 127 -4.67 -19.05 15.41
N ASP A 128 -4.20 -20.27 15.12
CA ASP A 128 -3.22 -20.96 15.98
C ASP A 128 -1.86 -20.25 15.95
N GLY A 129 -1.61 -19.47 14.88
CA GLY A 129 -0.44 -18.63 14.72
C GLY A 129 -0.65 -17.18 15.14
N VAL A 130 -1.70 -16.86 15.91
CA VAL A 130 -2.04 -15.49 16.30
C VAL A 130 -2.16 -15.36 17.82
N GLY A 131 -1.44 -14.40 18.40
CA GLY A 131 -1.47 -14.09 19.82
C GLY A 131 -0.12 -13.68 20.40
N GLU A 132 -0.03 -13.76 21.73
CA GLU A 132 1.21 -13.47 22.46
C GLU A 132 2.31 -14.46 22.06
N GLY A 133 3.49 -13.94 21.74
CA GLY A 133 4.64 -14.77 21.33
C GLY A 133 4.60 -15.28 19.89
N HIS A 134 3.61 -14.86 19.08
CA HIS A 134 3.45 -15.29 17.68
C HIS A 134 3.88 -14.24 16.64
N ASN A 135 4.61 -13.20 17.04
CA ASN A 135 5.17 -12.26 16.07
C ASN A 135 6.09 -12.98 15.08
N SER A 136 6.06 -12.53 13.83
CA SER A 136 6.85 -13.05 12.72
C SER A 136 7.48 -11.89 11.96
N GLU A 137 8.53 -12.16 11.18
CA GLU A 137 9.12 -11.11 10.34
C GLU A 137 8.09 -10.51 9.37
N GLY A 138 7.15 -11.32 8.88
CA GLY A 138 6.07 -10.88 8.02
C GLY A 138 5.05 -9.97 8.71
N SER A 139 4.68 -10.25 9.97
CA SER A 139 3.75 -9.39 10.71
C SER A 139 4.41 -8.06 11.11
N ASP A 140 5.68 -8.10 11.51
CA ASP A 140 6.44 -6.88 11.84
C ASP A 140 6.65 -6.02 10.58
N LEU A 141 7.03 -6.62 9.45
CA LEU A 141 7.15 -5.90 8.18
C LEU A 141 5.82 -5.26 7.74
N LEU A 142 4.69 -5.94 7.96
CA LEU A 142 3.38 -5.39 7.64
C LEU A 142 3.05 -4.16 8.50
N ILE A 143 3.37 -4.20 9.81
CA ILE A 143 3.17 -3.05 10.69
C ILE A 143 4.03 -1.87 10.23
N ASP A 144 5.32 -2.12 9.97
CA ASP A 144 6.26 -1.10 9.48
C ASP A 144 5.79 -0.49 8.16
N ALA A 145 5.33 -1.32 7.21
CA ALA A 145 4.76 -0.85 5.96
C ALA A 145 3.57 0.07 6.22
N VAL A 146 2.58 -0.36 7.01
CA VAL A 146 1.40 0.47 7.30
C VAL A 146 1.77 1.79 8.00
N ASP A 147 2.73 1.79 8.91
CA ASP A 147 3.16 2.98 9.64
C ASP A 147 4.01 3.94 8.81
N SER A 148 4.64 3.48 7.73
CA SER A 148 5.53 4.30 6.90
C SER A 148 4.83 5.39 6.07
N SER A 149 3.50 5.35 5.92
CA SER A 149 2.74 6.33 5.14
C SER A 149 1.25 6.34 5.52
N ASP A 150 0.60 7.49 5.33
CA ASP A 150 -0.86 7.67 5.50
C ASP A 150 -1.67 7.17 4.29
N GLU A 151 -1.02 6.89 3.16
CA GLU A 151 -1.67 6.39 1.96
C GLU A 151 -2.16 4.94 2.13
N PRO A 152 -3.26 4.54 1.47
CA PRO A 152 -3.79 3.18 1.60
C PRO A 152 -2.77 2.09 1.19
N LEU A 153 -2.65 1.05 2.03
CA LEU A 153 -1.90 -0.17 1.72
C LEU A 153 -2.86 -1.27 1.28
N TRP A 154 -2.70 -1.76 0.06
CA TRP A 154 -3.48 -2.88 -0.46
C TRP A 154 -2.84 -4.20 -0.08
N ILE A 155 -3.64 -5.12 0.46
CA ILE A 155 -3.19 -6.43 0.94
C ILE A 155 -3.96 -7.52 0.18
N PRO A 156 -3.46 -7.95 -0.99
CA PRO A 156 -3.90 -9.19 -1.61
C PRO A 156 -3.50 -10.37 -0.72
N VAL A 157 -4.46 -11.21 -0.38
CA VAL A 157 -4.25 -12.43 0.42
C VAL A 157 -4.58 -13.63 -0.46
N TRP A 158 -3.54 -14.24 -1.02
CA TRP A 158 -3.64 -15.41 -1.90
C TRP A 158 -3.69 -16.73 -1.11
N GLY A 159 -3.18 -16.73 0.13
CA GLY A 159 -3.29 -17.84 1.07
C GLY A 159 -4.14 -17.53 2.30
N GLY A 160 -3.61 -17.84 3.49
CA GLY A 160 -4.19 -17.49 4.78
C GLY A 160 -3.96 -16.02 5.15
N ALA A 161 -4.80 -15.50 6.06
CA ALA A 161 -4.74 -14.14 6.57
C ALA A 161 -4.05 -14.06 7.95
N ASN A 162 -3.43 -15.14 8.45
CA ASN A 162 -2.85 -15.17 9.79
C ASN A 162 -1.79 -14.09 10.04
N THR A 163 -0.96 -13.74 9.06
CA THR A 163 0.03 -12.67 9.17
C THR A 163 -0.63 -11.31 9.40
N LEU A 164 -1.71 -11.03 8.67
CA LEU A 164 -2.51 -9.81 8.86
C LEU A 164 -3.21 -9.84 10.24
N ALA A 165 -3.77 -10.98 10.64
CA ALA A 165 -4.40 -11.12 11.93
C ALA A 165 -3.41 -10.90 13.09
N GLN A 166 -2.19 -11.41 12.97
CA GLN A 166 -1.13 -11.18 13.96
C GLN A 166 -0.73 -9.70 14.02
N ALA A 167 -0.55 -9.04 12.88
CA ALA A 167 -0.24 -7.61 12.85
C ALA A 167 -1.33 -6.78 13.55
N LEU A 168 -2.60 -7.06 13.25
CA LEU A 168 -3.74 -6.40 13.89
C LEU A 168 -3.83 -6.70 15.38
N TRP A 169 -3.57 -7.94 15.79
CA TRP A 169 -3.53 -8.34 17.19
C TRP A 169 -2.44 -7.57 17.96
N GLN A 170 -1.23 -7.50 17.40
CA GLN A 170 -0.08 -6.81 17.98
C GLN A 170 -0.33 -5.31 18.14
N VAL A 171 -0.83 -4.64 17.09
CA VAL A 171 -1.15 -3.20 17.16
C VAL A 171 -2.25 -2.96 18.19
N ASN A 172 -3.33 -3.75 18.18
CA ASN A 172 -4.43 -3.60 19.13
C ASN A 172 -4.01 -3.85 20.60
N ALA A 173 -3.06 -4.76 20.83
CA ALA A 173 -2.55 -5.07 22.16
C ALA A 173 -1.56 -4.02 22.70
N SER A 174 -0.84 -3.33 21.82
CA SER A 174 0.28 -2.44 22.19
C SER A 174 0.01 -0.95 22.00
N ARG A 175 -1.03 -0.57 21.24
CA ARG A 175 -1.30 0.83 20.86
C ARG A 175 -2.77 1.19 21.04
N SER A 176 -3.03 2.48 21.20
CA SER A 176 -4.39 3.03 21.34
C SER A 176 -5.01 3.53 20.03
N ASP A 177 -4.27 3.52 18.92
CA ASP A 177 -4.65 4.11 17.63
C ASP A 177 -5.00 3.08 16.54
N ILE A 178 -5.47 1.90 16.95
CA ILE A 178 -5.83 0.79 16.05
C ILE A 178 -6.80 1.21 14.93
N ASP A 179 -7.75 2.11 15.21
CA ASP A 179 -8.70 2.61 14.21
C ASP A 179 -8.00 3.38 13.08
N HIS A 180 -6.98 4.17 13.42
CA HIS A 180 -6.17 4.88 12.43
C HIS A 180 -5.34 3.89 11.61
N PHE A 181 -4.70 2.91 12.26
CA PHE A 181 -3.96 1.84 11.58
C PHE A 181 -4.85 1.11 10.57
N ILE A 182 -6.05 0.69 10.97
CA ILE A 182 -7.02 -0.02 10.13
C ILE A 182 -7.55 0.85 8.99
N SER A 183 -7.72 2.15 9.20
CA SER A 183 -8.23 3.07 8.17
C SER A 183 -7.35 3.11 6.90
N LYS A 184 -6.07 2.77 7.05
CA LYS A 184 -5.07 2.70 5.96
C LYS A 184 -5.10 1.38 5.19
N LEU A 185 -5.77 0.35 5.70
CA LEU A 185 -5.73 -1.00 5.10
C LEU A 185 -6.82 -1.20 4.05
N ARG A 186 -6.47 -1.86 2.94
CA ARG A 186 -7.41 -2.32 1.90
C ARG A 186 -7.14 -3.79 1.60
N VAL A 187 -7.95 -4.69 2.11
CA VAL A 187 -7.69 -6.14 2.04
C VAL A 187 -8.52 -6.80 0.95
N TYR A 188 -7.90 -7.66 0.16
CA TYR A 188 -8.59 -8.48 -0.85
C TYR A 188 -8.18 -9.94 -0.66
N SER A 189 -9.05 -10.74 -0.05
CA SER A 189 -8.77 -12.16 0.22
C SER A 189 -9.32 -13.06 -0.87
N ILE A 190 -8.49 -13.96 -1.38
CA ILE A 190 -8.91 -14.99 -2.31
C ILE A 190 -9.44 -16.18 -1.52
N SER A 191 -10.76 -16.35 -1.55
CA SER A 191 -11.46 -17.52 -1.00
C SER A 191 -11.37 -17.74 0.53
N ASP A 192 -10.76 -16.84 1.32
CA ASP A 192 -10.45 -17.01 2.75
C ASP A 192 -9.90 -18.40 3.08
N GLN A 193 -8.59 -18.61 2.88
CA GLN A 193 -7.99 -19.95 3.03
C GLN A 193 -7.55 -20.29 4.46
N ASP A 194 -8.03 -19.57 5.47
CA ASP A 194 -7.86 -19.93 6.88
C ASP A 194 -9.03 -19.41 7.75
N ASN A 195 -8.96 -19.64 9.06
CA ASN A 195 -9.94 -19.12 10.01
C ASN A 195 -9.65 -17.68 10.49
N ALA A 196 -8.54 -17.06 10.06
CA ALA A 196 -8.13 -15.73 10.47
C ALA A 196 -8.91 -14.63 9.73
N GLY A 197 -9.19 -14.81 8.42
CA GLY A 197 -10.04 -13.88 7.65
C GLY A 197 -11.41 -13.64 8.29
N PRO A 198 -12.19 -14.69 8.61
CA PRO A 198 -13.43 -14.56 9.38
C PRO A 198 -13.26 -13.95 10.77
N TRP A 199 -12.15 -14.21 11.46
CA TRP A 199 -11.86 -13.61 12.76
C TRP A 199 -11.65 -12.10 12.64
N ILE A 200 -10.85 -11.64 11.68
CA ILE A 200 -10.59 -10.21 11.40
C ILE A 200 -11.91 -9.46 11.18
N ARG A 201 -12.78 -9.95 10.29
CA ARG A 201 -14.06 -9.28 9.98
C ARG A 201 -15.01 -9.17 11.18
N ARG A 202 -14.93 -10.09 12.15
CA ARG A 202 -15.75 -10.01 13.37
C ARG A 202 -15.19 -9.00 14.37
N HIS A 203 -13.88 -8.87 14.47
CA HIS A 203 -13.23 -7.97 15.43
C HIS A 203 -13.15 -6.53 14.91
N TRP A 204 -12.97 -6.34 13.61
CA TRP A 204 -12.88 -5.03 12.96
C TRP A 204 -13.81 -4.94 11.76
N PRO A 205 -15.14 -4.83 11.98
CA PRO A 205 -16.12 -4.78 10.90
C PRO A 205 -16.00 -3.53 10.01
N GLY A 206 -15.28 -2.50 10.46
CA GLY A 206 -14.99 -1.28 9.69
C GLY A 206 -13.78 -1.39 8.75
N LEU A 207 -13.00 -2.48 8.82
CA LEU A 207 -11.89 -2.71 7.91
C LEU A 207 -12.41 -2.90 6.47
N PHE A 208 -11.82 -2.19 5.52
CA PHE A 208 -12.11 -2.39 4.10
C PHE A 208 -11.53 -3.74 3.65
N LEU A 209 -12.39 -4.75 3.52
CA LEU A 209 -12.00 -6.12 3.20
C LEU A 209 -13.03 -6.78 2.27
N TYR A 210 -12.57 -7.25 1.11
CA TYR A 210 -13.35 -8.07 0.18
C TYR A 210 -12.87 -9.53 0.16
N ARG A 211 -13.79 -10.45 -0.11
CA ARG A 211 -13.56 -11.89 -0.34
C ARG A 211 -14.23 -12.30 -1.64
#